data_AF-A0A1I4X731-F1
#
_entry.id   AF-A0A1I4X731-F1
#
_cell.length_a   1.000
_cell.length_b   1.000
_cell.length_c   1.000
_cell.angle_alpha   90.00
_cell.angle_beta   90.00
_cell.angle_gamma   90.00
#
_symmetry.space_group_name_H-M   'P 1'
#
loop_
_entity.id
_entity.type
_entity.pdbx_description
1 polymer ?
#
loop_
_entity_poly.entity_id
_entity_poly.type
_entity_poly.pdbx_seq_one_letter_code
_entity_poly.pdbx_strand_id
1 'polypeptide(L)'
;MRCYILIRFVYYVFFTGYERKGAKGESIYREIKKTKKMKKRVVILIGIILGSIFLYYAFGFFSSSVGWYGYQKWKYRVGTSTIEKSKQRKVFVKELKYKIIDSAHLKGFDFKPYVEKGFRYGYHSMEDTRIDRFSHYPYNLSYERNKKDSIVLNIFPEDIEKLDSSDVVWGYLKQPYLQDTIRIEIEGMGKQKGTIKIW
;
A
#
# COMPACT_ATOMS: atom_id res chain seq x y z
N MET A 1 -9.46 -13.08 -21.82
CA MET A 1 -10.42 -13.51 -22.87
C MET A 1 -11.89 -13.32 -22.43
N ARG A 2 -12.27 -12.17 -21.85
CA ARG A 2 -13.66 -11.87 -21.42
C ARG A 2 -14.26 -10.58 -22.00
N CYS A 3 -13.46 -9.74 -22.67
CA CYS A 3 -13.93 -8.50 -23.31
C CYS A 3 -14.60 -8.69 -24.68
N TYR A 4 -14.31 -9.78 -25.40
CA TYR A 4 -14.83 -9.99 -26.76
C TYR A 4 -16.32 -10.36 -26.83
N ILE A 5 -16.89 -10.88 -25.74
CA ILE A 5 -18.30 -11.34 -25.71
C ILE A 5 -19.26 -10.15 -25.60
N LEU A 6 -18.86 -9.07 -24.92
CA LEU A 6 -19.73 -7.89 -24.76
C LEU A 6 -19.94 -7.13 -26.08
N ILE A 7 -18.92 -7.06 -26.94
CA ILE A 7 -18.98 -6.30 -28.20
C ILE A 7 -19.89 -6.99 -29.23
N ARG A 8 -19.90 -8.33 -29.28
CA ARG A 8 -20.75 -9.08 -30.21
C ARG A 8 -22.24 -8.95 -29.90
N PHE A 9 -22.60 -8.82 -28.62
CA PHE A 9 -24.00 -8.69 -28.20
C PHE A 9 -24.58 -7.31 -28.55
N VAL A 10 -23.78 -6.25 -28.42
CA VAL A 10 -24.20 -4.89 -28.81
C VAL A 10 -24.40 -4.79 -30.33
N TYR A 11 -23.56 -5.47 -31.13
CA TYR A 11 -23.69 -5.46 -32.59
C TYR A 11 -24.96 -6.18 -33.09
N TYR A 12 -25.31 -7.31 -32.48
CA TYR A 12 -26.45 -8.12 -32.90
C TYR A 12 -27.80 -7.43 -32.63
N VAL A 13 -27.92 -6.71 -31.51
CA VAL A 13 -29.13 -5.94 -31.18
C VAL A 13 -29.34 -4.74 -32.11
N PHE A 14 -28.27 -4.24 -32.75
CA PHE A 14 -28.35 -3.04 -33.57
C PHE A 14 -28.67 -3.27 -35.05
N PHE A 15 -28.50 -4.49 -35.59
CA PHE A 15 -28.45 -4.68 -37.05
C PHE A 15 -29.43 -5.67 -37.68
N THR A 16 -30.12 -6.55 -36.95
CA THR A 16 -30.86 -7.67 -37.58
C THR A 16 -32.39 -7.54 -37.61
N GLY A 17 -32.96 -6.33 -37.62
CA GLY A 17 -34.42 -6.18 -37.59
C GLY A 17 -34.97 -5.23 -38.62
N TYR A 18 -34.92 -5.55 -39.92
CA TYR A 18 -35.68 -4.81 -40.94
C TYR A 18 -35.96 -5.64 -42.20
N GLU A 19 -37.09 -6.36 -42.25
CA GLU A 19 -37.71 -6.79 -43.52
C GLU A 19 -39.24 -6.58 -43.53
N ARG A 20 -39.74 -6.36 -44.76
CA ARG A 20 -40.92 -5.59 -45.18
C ARG A 20 -42.29 -6.21 -44.88
N LYS A 21 -43.34 -5.35 -44.80
CA LYS A 21 -44.39 -5.21 -45.86
C LYS A 21 -45.52 -4.24 -45.46
N GLY A 22 -45.90 -3.38 -46.42
CA GLY A 22 -47.27 -3.00 -46.79
C GLY A 22 -48.18 -2.30 -45.76
N ALA A 23 -48.69 -1.12 -46.14
CA ALA A 23 -49.78 -0.38 -45.50
C ALA A 23 -49.49 0.28 -44.13
N LYS A 24 -48.34 0.94 -43.95
CA LYS A 24 -47.91 1.37 -42.61
C LYS A 24 -47.03 2.64 -42.57
N GLY A 25 -47.29 3.66 -43.38
CA GLY A 25 -46.47 4.90 -43.42
C GLY A 25 -46.33 5.59 -42.06
N GLU A 26 -47.43 5.78 -41.32
CA GLU A 26 -47.37 6.37 -39.97
C GLU A 26 -46.80 5.41 -38.92
N SER A 27 -47.11 4.12 -39.02
CA SER A 27 -46.63 3.10 -38.07
C SER A 27 -45.11 2.95 -38.15
N ILE A 28 -44.54 2.97 -39.37
CA ILE A 28 -43.10 2.92 -39.61
C ILE A 28 -42.43 4.19 -39.08
N TYR A 29 -43.02 5.37 -39.32
CA TYR A 29 -42.46 6.62 -38.81
C TYR A 29 -42.42 6.66 -37.27
N ARG A 30 -43.45 6.17 -36.58
CA ARG A 30 -43.48 6.06 -35.11
C ARG A 30 -42.41 5.09 -34.60
N GLU A 31 -42.20 3.95 -35.26
CA GLU A 31 -41.14 3.00 -34.90
C GLU A 31 -39.72 3.54 -35.12
N ILE A 32 -39.47 4.20 -36.26
CA ILE A 32 -38.18 4.85 -36.53
C ILE A 32 -37.90 5.96 -35.50
N LYS A 33 -38.90 6.76 -35.15
CA LYS A 33 -38.77 7.81 -34.13
C LYS A 33 -38.51 7.20 -32.74
N LYS A 34 -39.18 6.08 -32.39
CA LYS A 34 -38.99 5.35 -31.13
C LYS A 34 -37.59 4.73 -31.04
N THR A 35 -37.12 4.07 -32.09
CA THR A 35 -35.76 3.48 -32.14
C THR A 35 -34.67 4.55 -32.08
N LYS A 36 -34.82 5.68 -32.79
CA LYS A 36 -33.89 6.83 -32.68
C LYS A 36 -33.85 7.39 -31.25
N LYS A 37 -34.99 7.47 -30.56
CA LYS A 37 -35.10 7.90 -29.16
C LYS A 37 -34.44 6.90 -28.20
N MET A 38 -34.57 5.58 -28.43
CA MET A 38 -33.88 4.55 -27.62
C MET A 38 -32.37 4.56 -27.84
N LYS A 39 -31.90 4.67 -29.09
CA LYS A 39 -30.46 4.77 -29.42
C LYS A 39 -29.80 5.96 -28.71
N LYS A 40 -30.46 7.13 -28.70
CA LYS A 40 -29.98 8.31 -27.96
C LYS A 40 -29.84 8.05 -26.46
N ARG A 41 -30.80 7.35 -25.84
CA ARG A 41 -30.75 6.99 -24.40
C ARG A 41 -29.63 6.01 -24.10
N VAL A 42 -29.41 5.02 -24.95
CA VAL A 42 -28.31 4.04 -24.79
C VAL A 42 -26.95 4.73 -24.89
N VAL A 43 -26.76 5.64 -25.85
CA VAL A 43 -25.51 6.41 -25.99
C VAL A 43 -25.25 7.27 -24.74
N ILE A 44 -26.28 7.95 -24.22
CA ILE A 44 -26.16 8.73 -22.98
C ILE A 44 -25.76 7.83 -21.81
N LEU A 45 -26.38 6.66 -21.67
CA LEU A 45 -26.09 5.72 -20.58
C LEU A 45 -24.65 5.18 -20.67
N ILE A 46 -24.18 4.83 -21.86
CA ILE A 46 -22.79 4.42 -22.08
C ILE A 46 -21.83 5.56 -21.73
N GLY A 47 -22.14 6.80 -22.13
CA GLY A 47 -21.35 7.98 -21.79
C GLY A 47 -21.25 8.20 -20.28
N ILE A 48 -22.34 8.03 -19.54
CA ILE A 48 -22.36 8.12 -18.08
C ILE A 48 -21.46 7.04 -17.46
N ILE A 49 -21.60 5.78 -17.88
CA ILE A 49 -20.79 4.67 -17.36
C ILE A 49 -19.30 4.92 -17.60
N LEU A 50 -18.90 5.28 -18.82
CA LEU A 50 -17.51 5.57 -19.15
C LEU A 50 -16.99 6.79 -18.38
N GLY A 51 -17.82 7.83 -18.24
CA GLY A 51 -17.49 9.01 -17.45
C GLY A 51 -17.27 8.68 -15.96
N SER A 52 -18.13 7.85 -15.36
CA SER A 52 -17.97 7.39 -13.98
C SER A 52 -16.70 6.56 -13.77
N ILE A 53 -16.37 5.67 -14.71
CA ILE A 53 -15.12 4.90 -14.67
C ILE A 53 -13.92 5.84 -14.75
N PHE A 54 -13.93 6.80 -15.68
CA PHE A 54 -12.87 7.79 -15.82
C PHE A 54 -12.70 8.63 -14.54
N LEU A 55 -13.79 9.14 -13.99
CA LEU A 55 -13.77 9.90 -12.74
C LEU A 55 -13.21 9.07 -11.59
N TYR A 56 -13.61 7.81 -11.44
CA TYR A 56 -13.09 6.91 -10.41
C TYR A 56 -11.55 6.80 -10.45
N TYR A 57 -10.98 6.58 -11.64
CA TYR A 57 -9.52 6.52 -11.79
C TYR A 57 -8.84 7.87 -11.60
N ALA A 58 -9.43 8.96 -12.11
CA ALA A 58 -8.89 10.31 -11.91
C ALA A 58 -8.85 10.67 -10.42
N PHE A 59 -9.93 10.41 -9.67
CA PHE A 59 -9.97 10.62 -8.22
C PHE A 59 -8.92 9.79 -7.48
N GLY A 60 -8.70 8.53 -7.88
CA GLY A 60 -7.64 7.70 -7.30
C GLY A 60 -6.25 8.30 -7.49
N PHE A 61 -5.95 8.78 -8.70
CA PHE A 61 -4.67 9.42 -9.02
C PHE A 61 -4.47 10.74 -8.26
N PHE A 62 -5.50 11.60 -8.23
CA PHE A 62 -5.45 12.84 -7.46
C PHE A 62 -5.33 12.58 -5.97
N SER A 63 -6.06 11.60 -5.42
CA SER A 63 -5.96 11.23 -4.01
C SER A 63 -4.55 10.78 -3.63
N SER A 64 -3.90 9.97 -4.47
CA SER A 64 -2.50 9.56 -4.26
C SER A 64 -1.54 10.74 -4.30
N SER A 65 -1.71 11.66 -5.25
CA SER A 65 -0.89 12.86 -5.39
C SER A 65 -1.09 13.82 -4.21
N VAL A 66 -2.34 14.08 -3.82
CA VAL A 66 -2.68 14.90 -2.65
C VAL A 66 -2.12 14.27 -1.38
N GLY A 67 -2.18 12.95 -1.23
CA GLY A 67 -1.54 12.27 -0.11
C GLY A 67 -0.01 12.40 -0.13
N TRP A 68 0.62 12.30 -1.28
CA TRP A 68 2.07 12.44 -1.40
C TRP A 68 2.55 13.85 -1.05
N TYR A 69 1.97 14.86 -1.71
CA TYR A 69 2.37 16.27 -1.60
C TYR A 69 1.79 16.96 -0.37
N GLY A 70 0.54 16.66 -0.01
CA GLY A 70 -0.12 17.20 1.18
C GLY A 70 0.54 16.73 2.47
N TYR A 71 0.84 15.43 2.58
CA TYR A 71 1.60 14.89 3.73
C TYR A 71 3.12 14.97 3.53
N GLN A 72 3.63 15.61 2.48
CA GLN A 72 5.07 15.81 2.28
C GLN A 72 5.94 14.57 2.55
N LYS A 73 5.53 13.39 2.05
CA LYS A 73 6.10 12.09 2.48
C LYS A 73 7.62 11.99 2.35
N TRP A 74 8.22 12.69 1.39
CA TRP A 74 9.67 12.75 1.17
C TRP A 74 10.45 13.48 2.28
N LYS A 75 9.79 14.27 3.13
CA LYS A 75 10.45 14.99 4.23
C LYS A 75 10.71 14.08 5.41
N TYR A 76 9.88 13.06 5.59
CA TYR A 76 9.95 12.18 6.74
C TYR A 76 10.94 11.05 6.51
N ARG A 77 11.59 10.69 7.61
CA ARG A 77 12.42 9.50 7.69
C ARG A 77 11.53 8.27 7.69
N VAL A 78 11.99 7.23 7.00
CA VAL A 78 11.26 5.97 6.87
C VAL A 78 12.19 4.81 7.16
N GLY A 79 11.58 3.66 7.46
CA GLY A 79 12.28 2.39 7.61
C GLY A 79 11.74 1.31 6.66
N THR A 80 12.52 0.28 6.42
CA THR A 80 12.05 -0.91 5.69
C THR A 80 11.49 -1.96 6.64
N SER A 81 10.70 -2.89 6.10
CA SER A 81 10.02 -3.92 6.88
C SER A 81 10.55 -5.34 6.63
N THR A 82 11.58 -5.46 5.79
CA THR A 82 12.25 -6.71 5.42
C THR A 82 13.70 -6.41 5.06
N ILE A 83 14.62 -7.28 5.42
CA ILE A 83 16.05 -7.18 5.10
C ILE A 83 16.28 -7.10 3.59
N GLU A 84 15.49 -7.84 2.80
CA GLU A 84 15.60 -7.82 1.33
C GLU A 84 15.35 -6.42 0.76
N LYS A 85 14.26 -5.75 1.16
CA LYS A 85 13.98 -4.36 0.75
C LYS A 85 15.09 -3.40 1.20
N SER A 86 15.63 -3.59 2.40
CA SER A 86 16.75 -2.80 2.92
C SER A 86 18.00 -2.94 2.04
N LYS A 87 18.30 -4.19 1.60
CA LYS A 87 19.41 -4.50 0.69
C LYS A 87 19.17 -3.93 -0.71
N GLN A 88 17.97 -4.10 -1.28
CA GLN A 88 17.59 -3.54 -2.58
C GLN A 88 17.75 -2.01 -2.63
N ARG A 89 17.39 -1.33 -1.54
CA ARG A 89 17.56 0.13 -1.37
C ARG A 89 18.99 0.56 -1.03
N LYS A 90 19.92 -0.39 -0.84
CA LYS A 90 21.32 -0.15 -0.44
C LYS A 90 21.46 0.60 0.90
N VAL A 91 20.50 0.40 1.81
CA VAL A 91 20.49 0.99 3.16
C VAL A 91 20.81 -0.02 4.25
N PHE A 92 20.76 -1.32 3.95
CA PHE A 92 21.10 -2.37 4.90
C PHE A 92 22.54 -2.23 5.43
N VAL A 93 22.71 -2.37 6.74
CA VAL A 93 24.03 -2.33 7.39
C VAL A 93 24.41 -3.70 7.92
N LYS A 94 23.63 -4.25 8.85
CA LYS A 94 23.90 -5.57 9.45
C LYS A 94 22.67 -6.14 10.14
N GLU A 95 22.67 -7.46 10.32
CA GLU A 95 21.72 -8.15 11.20
C GLU A 95 22.19 -8.05 12.66
N LEU A 96 21.25 -7.97 13.59
CA LEU A 96 21.52 -7.96 15.03
C LEU A 96 21.31 -9.35 15.63
N LYS A 97 21.99 -9.63 16.74
CA LYS A 97 21.76 -10.87 17.47
C LYS A 97 20.49 -10.70 18.29
N TYR A 98 19.75 -11.79 18.45
CA TYR A 98 18.54 -11.77 19.24
C TYR A 98 18.24 -13.12 19.87
N LYS A 99 17.40 -13.08 20.90
CA LYS A 99 16.84 -14.26 21.54
C LYS A 99 15.40 -13.99 21.89
N ILE A 100 14.50 -14.83 21.38
CA ILE A 100 13.10 -14.84 21.80
C ILE A 100 13.06 -15.54 23.16
N ILE A 101 12.72 -14.81 24.21
CA ILE A 101 12.61 -15.33 25.57
C ILE A 101 11.24 -15.97 25.75
N ASP A 102 10.21 -15.28 25.29
CA ASP A 102 8.84 -15.76 25.23
C ASP A 102 8.20 -15.30 23.92
N SER A 103 7.52 -16.22 23.25
CA SER A 103 6.83 -15.97 21.98
C SER A 103 5.31 -15.88 22.13
N ALA A 104 4.77 -15.82 23.35
CA ALA A 104 3.33 -15.68 23.57
C ALA A 104 2.48 -16.82 22.95
N HIS A 105 3.05 -18.03 22.85
CA HIS A 105 2.50 -19.17 22.10
C HIS A 105 2.30 -18.91 20.60
N LEU A 106 2.98 -17.91 20.01
CA LEU A 106 2.92 -17.63 18.58
C LEU A 106 3.69 -18.70 17.80
N LYS A 107 2.98 -19.79 17.45
CA LYS A 107 3.53 -20.84 16.59
C LYS A 107 4.05 -20.25 15.28
N GLY A 108 5.30 -20.59 14.95
CA GLY A 108 5.98 -20.18 13.73
C GLY A 108 6.28 -18.67 13.66
N PHE A 109 6.39 -17.98 14.79
CA PHE A 109 6.82 -16.59 14.81
C PHE A 109 8.28 -16.48 14.36
N ASP A 110 8.52 -15.70 13.29
CA ASP A 110 9.85 -15.34 12.81
C ASP A 110 10.09 -13.85 13.06
N PHE A 111 11.30 -13.55 13.54
CA PHE A 111 11.73 -12.20 13.91
C PHE A 111 13.20 -12.05 13.59
N LYS A 112 13.56 -11.04 12.80
CA LYS A 112 14.96 -10.75 12.46
C LYS A 112 15.20 -9.25 12.62
N PRO A 113 15.90 -8.82 13.68
CA PRO A 113 16.28 -7.43 13.85
C PRO A 113 17.51 -7.10 13.02
N TYR A 114 17.55 -5.89 12.49
CA TYR A 114 18.67 -5.39 11.69
C TYR A 114 18.80 -3.88 11.82
N VAL A 115 19.99 -3.40 11.49
CA VAL A 115 20.30 -1.98 11.38
C VAL A 115 20.32 -1.60 9.92
N GLU A 116 19.70 -0.47 9.61
CA GLU A 116 19.77 0.17 8.31
C GLU A 116 20.13 1.65 8.43
N LYS A 117 20.70 2.22 7.38
CA LYS A 117 20.95 3.66 7.27
C LYS A 117 19.62 4.40 7.23
N GLY A 118 19.53 5.49 7.97
CA GLY A 118 18.41 6.43 7.88
C GLY A 118 18.26 6.94 6.45
N PHE A 119 17.04 6.92 5.95
CA PHE A 119 16.74 7.40 4.61
C PHE A 119 15.33 7.99 4.53
N ARG A 120 15.09 8.70 3.43
CA ARG A 120 13.81 9.30 3.07
C ARG A 120 13.46 8.87 1.65
N TYR A 121 12.19 8.96 1.30
CA TYR A 121 11.78 8.80 -0.09
C TYR A 121 12.26 9.97 -0.95
N GLY A 122 12.36 9.74 -2.25
CA GLY A 122 12.59 10.80 -3.22
C GLY A 122 11.45 11.81 -3.25
N TYR A 123 11.66 12.96 -3.87
CA TYR A 123 10.64 14.01 -3.90
C TYR A 123 9.36 13.60 -4.66
N HIS A 124 9.49 12.75 -5.68
CA HIS A 124 8.39 12.35 -6.56
C HIS A 124 7.96 10.88 -6.46
N SER A 125 8.71 10.05 -5.72
CA SER A 125 8.55 8.59 -5.79
C SER A 125 9.07 7.92 -4.51
N MET A 126 8.40 6.82 -4.12
CA MET A 126 8.80 5.99 -2.99
C MET A 126 9.91 4.99 -3.35
N GLU A 127 10.13 4.77 -4.64
CA GLU A 127 11.18 3.93 -5.20
C GLU A 127 12.55 4.62 -5.09
N ASP A 128 12.60 5.94 -5.25
CA ASP A 128 13.80 6.74 -5.00
C ASP A 128 14.13 6.77 -3.49
N THR A 129 15.40 6.52 -3.18
CA THR A 129 15.92 6.39 -1.81
C THR A 129 17.01 7.43 -1.58
N ARG A 130 16.78 8.34 -0.63
CA ARG A 130 17.73 9.41 -0.27
C ARG A 130 18.26 9.17 1.13
N ILE A 131 19.55 8.85 1.23
CA ILE A 131 20.22 8.64 2.52
C ILE A 131 20.22 9.93 3.32
N ASP A 132 19.81 9.86 4.58
CA ASP A 132 19.80 10.99 5.50
C ASP A 132 21.20 11.20 6.10
N ARG A 133 22.00 12.07 5.47
CA ARG A 133 23.40 12.32 5.86
C ARG A 133 23.57 13.32 6.99
N PHE A 134 22.53 14.09 7.32
CA PHE A 134 22.64 15.22 8.25
C PHE A 134 21.94 14.96 9.59
N SER A 135 21.36 13.77 9.76
CA SER A 135 20.80 13.36 11.04
C SER A 135 21.91 13.07 12.05
N HIS A 136 21.73 13.54 13.28
CA HIS A 136 22.56 13.15 14.43
C HIS A 136 22.49 11.63 14.71
N TYR A 137 21.46 10.94 14.20
CA TYR A 137 21.23 9.51 14.39
C TYR A 137 21.15 8.83 13.02
N PRO A 138 22.27 8.58 12.32
CA PRO A 138 22.26 8.14 10.91
C PRO A 138 21.74 6.72 10.68
N TYR A 139 21.33 5.98 11.72
CA TYR A 139 20.85 4.60 11.60
C TYR A 139 19.47 4.39 12.24
N ASN A 140 18.71 3.45 11.68
CA ASN A 140 17.45 2.96 12.22
C ASN A 140 17.66 1.55 12.78
N LEU A 141 17.03 1.28 13.93
CA LEU A 141 16.71 -0.06 14.35
C LEU A 141 15.43 -0.50 13.63
N SER A 142 15.49 -1.63 12.92
CA SER A 142 14.36 -2.17 12.16
C SER A 142 14.25 -3.67 12.37
N TYR A 143 13.10 -4.24 12.00
CA TYR A 143 12.84 -5.65 12.21
C TYR A 143 11.94 -6.23 11.11
N GLU A 144 12.30 -7.42 10.67
CA GLU A 144 11.50 -8.25 9.79
C GLU A 144 10.70 -9.24 10.64
N ARG A 145 9.41 -9.37 10.35
CA ARG A 145 8.51 -10.28 11.07
C ARG A 145 7.39 -10.77 10.16
N ASN A 146 6.92 -11.99 10.37
CA ASN A 146 5.89 -12.62 9.54
C ASN A 146 4.44 -12.35 10.02
N LYS A 147 4.25 -11.98 11.29
CA LYS A 147 2.93 -11.80 11.93
C LYS A 147 2.53 -10.34 12.14
N LYS A 148 2.82 -9.45 11.18
CA LYS A 148 2.71 -7.98 11.31
C LYS A 148 1.32 -7.48 11.72
N ASP A 149 0.26 -8.12 11.25
CA ASP A 149 -1.13 -7.68 11.47
C ASP A 149 -1.73 -8.20 12.78
N SER A 150 -1.11 -9.21 13.39
CA SER A 150 -1.61 -9.85 14.62
C SER A 150 -0.92 -9.38 15.89
N ILE A 151 0.27 -8.76 15.77
CA ILE A 151 1.09 -8.34 16.91
C ILE A 151 1.70 -6.96 16.69
N VAL A 152 1.78 -6.23 17.79
CA VAL A 152 2.56 -5.00 17.96
C VAL A 152 3.88 -5.36 18.64
N LEU A 153 4.94 -4.65 18.25
CA LEU A 153 6.24 -4.77 18.87
C LEU A 153 6.57 -3.42 19.50
N ASN A 154 6.74 -3.40 20.81
CA ASN A 154 7.04 -2.18 21.57
C ASN A 154 8.39 -2.35 22.26
N ILE A 155 9.17 -1.28 22.34
CA ILE A 155 10.37 -1.27 23.18
C ILE A 155 9.91 -1.11 24.63
N PHE A 156 10.45 -1.91 25.54
CA PHE A 156 10.14 -1.73 26.96
C PHE A 156 10.48 -0.30 27.40
N PRO A 157 9.63 0.38 28.18
CA PRO A 157 9.87 1.76 28.60
C PRO A 157 11.23 1.96 29.25
N GLU A 158 11.68 1.01 30.07
CA GLU A 158 12.99 1.07 30.76
C GLU A 158 14.19 0.93 29.81
N ASP A 159 13.99 0.38 28.61
CA ASP A 159 15.04 0.19 27.61
C ASP A 159 15.06 1.29 26.55
N ILE A 160 14.10 2.23 26.57
CA ILE A 160 14.08 3.39 25.66
C ILE A 160 15.32 4.27 25.87
N GLU A 161 15.73 4.48 27.12
CA GLU A 161 16.90 5.29 27.46
C GLU A 161 18.23 4.67 26.99
N LYS A 162 18.23 3.38 26.65
CA LYS A 162 19.40 2.68 26.09
C LYS A 162 19.58 2.95 24.60
N LEU A 163 18.56 3.48 23.93
CA LEU A 163 18.67 3.95 22.55
C LEU A 163 19.22 5.37 22.52
N ASP A 164 19.95 5.70 21.45
CA ASP A 164 20.43 7.08 21.28
C ASP A 164 19.27 8.07 21.10
N SER A 165 18.16 7.61 20.50
CA SER A 165 16.88 8.32 20.42
C SER A 165 15.78 7.33 19.98
N SER A 166 14.51 7.62 20.30
CA SER A 166 13.37 6.86 19.79
C SER A 166 12.18 7.78 19.53
N ASP A 167 11.30 7.34 18.64
CA ASP A 167 9.93 7.82 18.59
C ASP A 167 8.95 6.70 19.01
N VAL A 168 7.66 6.92 18.82
CA VAL A 168 6.60 5.96 19.20
C VAL A 168 6.77 4.59 18.50
N VAL A 169 7.43 4.53 17.34
CA VAL A 169 7.48 3.37 16.47
C VAL A 169 8.91 2.89 16.18
N TRP A 170 9.90 3.78 16.23
CA TRP A 170 11.26 3.55 15.74
C TRP A 170 12.32 3.85 16.79
N GLY A 171 13.38 3.02 16.79
CA GLY A 171 14.63 3.32 17.48
C GLY A 171 15.66 3.91 16.52
N TYR A 172 16.35 4.95 16.95
CA TYR A 172 17.39 5.65 16.19
C TYR A 172 18.75 5.48 16.87
N LEU A 173 19.79 5.26 16.07
CA LEU A 173 21.14 4.98 16.57
C LEU A 173 22.16 5.96 15.96
N LYS A 174 23.10 6.41 16.78
CA LYS A 174 24.30 7.16 16.37
C LYS A 174 25.29 6.24 15.68
N GLN A 175 25.42 5.03 16.20
CA GLN A 175 26.33 4.00 15.72
C GLN A 175 25.57 2.84 15.07
N PRO A 176 26.19 2.06 14.18
CA PRO A 176 25.53 0.93 13.51
C PRO A 176 25.41 -0.32 14.42
N TYR A 177 25.20 -0.13 15.73
CA TYR A 177 25.09 -1.18 16.73
C TYR A 177 24.33 -0.67 17.96
N LEU A 178 23.76 -1.59 18.74
CA LEU A 178 23.18 -1.29 20.04
C LEU A 178 24.30 -1.24 21.08
N GLN A 179 24.29 -0.23 21.95
CA GLN A 179 25.27 -0.11 23.03
C GLN A 179 24.99 -1.10 24.16
N ASP A 180 23.72 -1.41 24.38
CA ASP A 180 23.25 -2.35 25.40
C ASP A 180 22.11 -3.22 24.81
N THR A 181 21.82 -4.31 25.51
CA THR A 181 20.69 -5.18 25.18
C THR A 181 19.37 -4.46 25.48
N ILE A 182 18.50 -4.42 24.47
CA ILE A 182 17.13 -3.92 24.61
C ILE A 182 16.13 -5.09 24.57
N ARG A 183 15.01 -4.91 25.24
CA ARG A 183 13.86 -5.82 25.22
C ARG A 183 12.76 -5.22 24.36
N ILE A 184 12.18 -6.09 23.54
CA ILE A 184 10.98 -5.81 22.77
C ILE A 184 9.85 -6.64 23.36
N GLU A 185 8.77 -5.97 23.77
CA GLU A 185 7.51 -6.59 24.12
C GLU A 185 6.76 -6.98 22.85
N ILE A 186 6.26 -8.21 22.81
CA ILE A 186 5.30 -8.66 21.81
C ILE A 186 3.92 -8.53 22.44
N GLU A 187 3.04 -7.74 21.83
CA GLU A 187 1.66 -7.59 22.27
C GLU A 187 0.70 -7.98 21.14
N GLY A 188 -0.14 -8.98 21.37
CA GLY A 188 -1.17 -9.44 20.44
C GLY A 188 -2.57 -9.42 21.05
N MET A 189 -3.57 -9.87 20.28
CA MET A 189 -4.95 -9.94 20.79
C MET A 189 -5.07 -10.90 21.99
N GLY A 190 -5.82 -10.48 23.02
CA GLY A 190 -6.11 -11.29 24.20
C GLY A 190 -4.94 -11.35 25.18
N LYS A 191 -4.45 -12.55 25.49
CA LYS A 191 -3.35 -12.79 26.45
C LYS A 191 -2.00 -13.03 25.77
N GLN A 192 -1.87 -12.67 24.49
CA GLN A 192 -0.61 -12.85 23.75
C GLN A 192 0.39 -11.78 24.19
N LYS A 193 1.26 -12.14 25.15
CA LYS A 193 2.39 -11.33 25.59
C LYS A 193 3.68 -12.13 25.50
N GLY A 194 4.72 -11.52 24.96
CA GLY A 194 6.03 -12.16 24.78
C GLY A 194 7.17 -11.16 24.91
N THR A 195 8.40 -11.65 24.88
CA THR A 195 9.59 -10.81 25.04
C THR A 195 10.73 -11.31 24.16
N ILE A 196 11.38 -10.37 23.48
CA ILE A 196 12.55 -10.59 22.64
C ILE A 196 13.69 -9.74 23.18
N LYS A 197 14.89 -10.29 23.31
CA LYS A 197 16.12 -9.55 23.60
C LYS A 197 16.92 -9.35 22.32
N ILE A 198 17.47 -8.16 22.10
CA ILE A 198 18.28 -7.80 20.92
C ILE A 198 19.58 -7.13 21.39
N TRP A 199 20.71 -7.47 20.76
CA TRP A 199 22.03 -6.88 21.02
C TRP A 199 22.93 -6.88 19.78
#